data_AF-A0A1J4SX93-F1
#
_entry.id   AF-A0A1J4SX93-F1
#
_cell.length_a   1.000
_cell.length_b   1.000
_cell.length_c   1.000
_cell.angle_alpha   90.00
_cell.angle_beta   90.00
_cell.angle_gamma   90.00
#
_symmetry.space_group_name_H-M   'P 1'
#
loop_
_entity.id
_entity.type
_entity.pdbx_description
1 polymer ?
#
loop_
_entity_poly.entity_id
_entity_poly.type
_entity_poly.pdbx_seq_one_letter_code
_entity_poly.pdbx_strand_id
1 'polypeptide(L)' 'MGPGDFFGELALILKQPRAAAIVCMDRTQCFMLDKADFTLLLERNPDIARIVKEVARQRFGNFGG' A
#
# COMPACT_ATOMS: atom_id res chain seq x y z
N MET A 1 -8.83 0.75 9.15
CA MET A 1 -7.68 1.65 8.88
C MET A 1 -7.94 2.94 9.62
N GLY A 2 -6.90 3.55 10.19
CA GLY A 2 -6.96 4.80 10.95
C GLY A 2 -5.85 5.77 10.56
N PRO A 3 -5.71 6.89 11.31
CA PRO A 3 -4.66 7.88 11.06
C PRO A 3 -3.27 7.26 11.02
N GLY A 4 -2.50 7.57 9.98
CA GLY A 4 -1.15 7.03 9.76
C GLY A 4 -1.07 5.74 8.95
N ASP A 5 -2.21 5.08 8.67
CA ASP A 5 -2.24 3.92 7.78
C ASP A 5 -2.08 4.32 6.31
N PHE A 6 -1.59 3.38 5.50
CA PHE A 6 -1.50 3.51 4.04
C PHE A 6 -2.19 2.33 3.33
N PHE A 7 -2.64 2.56 2.09
CA PHE A 7 -3.30 1.56 1.25
C PHE A 7 -2.96 1.76 -0.23
N GLY A 8 -3.24 0.73 -1.04
CA GLY A 8 -3.00 0.74 -2.49
C GLY A 8 -1.64 0.15 -2.90
N GLU A 9 -0.80 -0.19 -1.94
CA GLU A 9 0.54 -0.77 -2.14
C GLU A 9 0.47 -2.14 -2.83
N LEU A 10 -0.56 -2.94 -2.55
CA LEU A 10 -0.68 -4.30 -3.10
C LEU A 10 -0.67 -4.32 -4.62
N ALA A 11 -1.41 -3.42 -5.26
CA ALA A 11 -1.47 -3.32 -6.71
C ALA A 11 -0.09 -2.98 -7.32
N LEU A 12 0.68 -2.14 -6.62
CA LEU A 12 2.02 -1.71 -7.05
C LEU A 12 3.06 -2.82 -6.84
N ILE A 13 3.02 -3.50 -5.69
CA ILE A 13 3.97 -4.57 -5.32
C ILE A 13 3.73 -5.84 -6.17
N LEU A 14 2.46 -6.25 -6.32
CA LEU A 14 2.10 -7.46 -7.08
C LEU A 14 2.03 -7.22 -8.58
N LYS A 15 2.05 -5.96 -9.03
CA LYS A 15 1.85 -5.55 -10.43
C LYS A 15 0.53 -6.10 -10.99
N GLN A 16 -0.53 -6.04 -10.18
CA GLN A 16 -1.87 -6.54 -10.47
C GLN A 16 -2.92 -5.44 -10.29
N PRO A 17 -4.14 -5.61 -10.83
CA PRO A 17 -5.25 -4.71 -10.54
C PRO A 17 -5.52 -4.57 -9.03
N ARG A 18 -6.24 -3.52 -8.67
CA ARG A 18 -6.65 -3.23 -7.31
C ARG A 18 -7.40 -4.42 -6.68
N ALA A 19 -6.86 -4.95 -5.58
CA ALA A 19 -7.37 -6.16 -4.92
C ALA A 19 -8.72 -5.97 -4.20
N ALA A 20 -9.03 -4.77 -3.70
CA ALA A 20 -10.26 -4.51 -2.94
C ALA A 20 -10.71 -3.05 -3.06
N ALA A 21 -12.01 -2.77 -2.98
CA ALA A 21 -12.56 -1.41 -2.84
C ALA A 21 -12.25 -0.80 -1.45
N ILE A 22 -12.17 0.53 -1.36
CA ILE A 22 -11.87 1.32 -0.16
C ILE A 22 -12.88 2.44 -0.19
N VAL A 23 -13.66 2.54 0.87
CA VAL A 23 -14.71 3.52 1.06
C VAL A 23 -14.43 4.23 2.36
N CYS A 24 -14.56 5.56 2.36
CA CYS A 24 -14.41 6.35 3.56
C CYS A 24 -15.71 6.25 4.39
N MET A 25 -15.60 5.82 5.65
CA MET A 25 -16.76 5.78 6.55
C MET A 25 -17.01 7.15 7.21
N ASP A 26 -15.94 7.95 7.35
CA ASP A 26 -15.94 9.28 7.93
C ASP A 26 -15.17 10.27 7.03
N ARG A 27 -15.26 11.57 7.34
CA ARG A 27 -14.47 12.60 6.65
C ARG A 27 -12.97 12.31 6.82
N THR A 28 -12.32 11.95 5.71
CA THR A 28 -10.94 11.47 5.69
C THR A 28 -10.09 12.34 4.76
N GLN A 29 -8.86 12.64 5.16
CA GLN A 29 -7.84 13.25 4.31
C GLN A 29 -6.70 12.27 4.13
N CYS A 30 -6.25 12.08 2.88
CA CYS A 30 -5.14 11.20 2.55
C CYS A 30 -4.11 11.96 1.73
N PHE A 31 -2.83 11.66 1.94
CA PHE A 31 -1.80 11.97 0.97
C PHE A 31 -1.78 10.90 -0.11
N MET A 32 -1.52 11.32 -1.35
CA MET A 32 -1.35 10.43 -2.49
C MET A 32 0.12 10.41 -2.90
N LEU A 33 0.65 9.22 -3.17
CA LEU A 33 1.95 9.02 -3.80
C LEU A 33 1.72 8.29 -5.12
N ASP A 34 2.29 8.79 -6.20
CA ASP A 34 2.17 8.11 -7.48
C ASP A 34 3.10 6.89 -7.58
N LYS A 35 2.95 6.11 -8.65
CA LYS A 35 3.71 4.88 -8.85
C LYS A 35 5.21 5.14 -9.00
N ALA A 36 5.60 6.21 -9.69
CA ALA A 36 7.00 6.51 -9.96
C ALA A 36 7.70 6.90 -8.65
N ASP A 37 7.09 7.80 -7.89
CA ASP A 37 7.61 8.24 -6.59
C ASP A 37 7.62 7.12 -5.56
N PHE A 38 6.58 6.28 -5.53
CA PHE A 38 6.55 5.09 -4.67
C PHE A 38 7.70 4.13 -5.02
N THR A 39 7.95 3.88 -6.30
CA THR A 39 9.04 3.00 -6.73
C THR A 39 10.40 3.58 -6.29
N LEU A 40 10.61 4.87 -6.53
CA LEU A 40 11.84 5.57 -6.14
C LEU A 40 12.04 5.56 -4.62
N LEU A 41 10.97 5.71 -3.84
CA LEU A 41 11.00 5.65 -2.39
C LEU A 41 11.51 4.28 -1.90
N LEU A 42 10.99 3.19 -2.45
CA LEU A 42 11.42 1.84 -2.06
C LEU A 42 12.87 1.55 -2.48
N GLU A 43 13.29 2.03 -3.65
CA GLU A 43 14.67 1.86 -4.14
C GLU A 43 15.68 2.60 -3.27
N ARG A 44 15.37 3.82 -2.85
CA ARG A 44 16.26 4.66 -2.04
C ARG A 44 16.26 4.31 -0.55
N ASN A 45 15.24 3.60 -0.07
CA ASN A 45 15.05 3.34 1.36
C ASN A 45 14.74 1.85 1.62
N PRO A 46 15.76 0.99 1.72
CA PRO A 46 15.59 -0.45 1.90
C PRO A 46 14.76 -0.85 3.13
N ASP A 47 14.87 -0.09 4.22
CA ASP A 47 14.09 -0.35 5.44
C ASP A 47 12.59 -0.09 5.24
N ILE A 48 12.24 0.99 4.54
CA ILE A 48 10.86 1.28 4.15
C ILE A 48 10.36 0.19 3.21
N ALA A 49 11.18 -0.22 2.24
CA ALA A 49 10.82 -1.29 1.32
C ALA A 49 10.51 -2.61 2.05
N ARG A 50 11.27 -2.94 3.10
CA ARG A 50 11.02 -4.10 3.93
C ARG A 50 9.68 -4.01 4.66
N ILE A 51 9.37 -2.86 5.27
CA ILE A 51 8.09 -2.63 5.98
C ILE A 51 6.92 -2.76 5.02
N VAL A 52 6.98 -2.08 3.87
CA VAL A 52 5.91 -2.11 2.87
C VAL A 52 5.68 -3.51 2.32
N LYS A 53 6.75 -4.28 2.04
CA LYS A 53 6.65 -5.68 1.60
C LYS A 53 6.02 -6.57 2.68
N GLU A 54 6.34 -6.36 3.94
CA GLU A 54 5.76 -7.13 5.05
C GLU A 54 4.26 -6.86 5.19
N VAL A 55 3.86 -5.58 5.14
CA VAL A 55 2.44 -5.19 5.13
C VAL A 55 1.70 -5.79 3.92
N ALA A 56 2.31 -5.76 2.73
CA ALA A 56 1.74 -6.36 1.54
C ALA A 56 1.54 -7.88 1.69
N ARG A 57 2.48 -8.61 2.29
CA ARG A 57 2.35 -10.06 2.55
C ARG A 57 1.18 -10.37 3.49
N GLN A 58 1.10 -9.63 4.61
CA GLN A 58 0.03 -9.82 5.59
C GLN A 58 -1.34 -9.57 4.97
N ARG A 59 -1.46 -8.52 4.13
CA ARG A 59 -2.71 -8.20 3.46
C ARG A 59 -3.06 -9.19 2.36
N PHE A 60 -2.09 -9.63 1.55
CA PHE A 60 -2.33 -10.64 0.51
C PHE A 60 -2.91 -11.93 1.11
N GLY A 61 -2.35 -12.42 2.22
CA GLY A 61 -2.90 -13.58 2.94
C GLY A 61 -4.35 -13.39 3.41
N ASN A 62 -4.74 -12.15 3.72
CA ASN A 62 -6.12 -11.81 4.12
C ASN A 62 -7.09 -11.66 2.92
N PHE A 63 -6.58 -11.40 1.72
CA PHE A 63 -7.39 -11.27 0.50
C PHE A 63 -7.46 -12.56 -0.33
N GLY A 64 -6.65 -13.57 0.02
CA GLY A 64 -6.68 -14.92 -0.55
C GLY A 64 -5.33 -15.38 -1.10
N GLY A 65 -4.92 -16.57 -0.69
CA GLY A 65 -4.11 -17.46 -1.53
C GLY A 65 -5.00 -18.14 -2.56
#